data_AF-A0A139PGB2-F1
#
_entry.id   AF-A0A139PGB2-F1
#
_cell.length_a   1.000
_cell.length_b   1.000
_cell.length_c   1.000
_cell.angle_alpha   90.00
_cell.angle_beta   90.00
_cell.angle_gamma   90.00
#
_symmetry.space_group_name_H-M   'P 1'
#
loop_
_entity.id
_entity.type
_entity.pdbx_description
1 polymer ?
#
loop_
_entity_poly.entity_id
_entity_poly.type
_entity_poly.pdbx_seq_one_letter_code
_entity_poly.pdbx_strand_id
1 'polypeptide(L)'
;MEKFQVFTPEKYVHFMLDKVEYDGKNILKKYFLENSVGEGNILCVAIKRYIEVALKHRYSTSSIKSDLEKYFVAFEIDPQLKENCLRNLDNIALEYGIREVNWQILSDDYLRYNLKMRFDFIVGNPPYITYQELNTMDRSFLKNNFTSCKKGKFDYCYAFIEKSLLDLKKTTGKMCYLIPNSIFKNVFAENLREILKKILYN
;
A
#
# COMPACT_ATOMS: atom_id res chain seq x y z
N MET A 1 -13.69 -2.13 20.14
CA MET A 1 -12.63 -1.10 20.29
C MET A 1 -12.66 -0.31 19.01
N GLU A 2 -13.09 0.95 19.07
CA GLU A 2 -12.95 1.87 17.94
C GLU A 2 -11.45 1.93 17.60
N LYS A 3 -11.09 1.40 16.43
CA LYS A 3 -9.72 1.51 15.93
C LYS A 3 -9.51 2.98 15.60
N PHE A 4 -8.51 3.62 16.20
CA PHE A 4 -8.07 4.95 15.78
C PHE A 4 -7.50 4.86 14.36
N GLN A 5 -8.38 4.89 13.38
CA GLN A 5 -8.00 4.86 11.99
C GLN A 5 -7.58 6.25 11.58
N VAL A 6 -6.32 6.37 11.18
CA VAL A 6 -5.75 7.64 10.72
C VAL A 6 -5.85 7.66 9.21
N PHE A 7 -6.83 8.40 8.69
CA PHE A 7 -6.94 8.66 7.27
C PHE A 7 -5.79 9.56 6.81
N THR A 8 -5.14 9.18 5.71
CA THR A 8 -4.04 9.97 5.14
C THR A 8 -4.61 11.29 4.59
N PRO A 9 -4.19 12.46 5.11
CA PRO A 9 -4.64 13.74 4.60
C PRO A 9 -4.16 13.95 3.15
N GLU A 10 -5.00 14.55 2.31
CA GLU A 10 -4.77 14.71 0.87
C GLU A 10 -3.39 15.31 0.52
N LYS A 11 -2.94 16.32 1.26
CA LYS A 11 -1.60 16.92 1.07
C LYS A 11 -0.46 15.90 1.17
N TYR A 12 -0.58 14.93 2.08
CA TYR A 12 0.44 13.90 2.26
C TYR A 12 0.31 12.82 1.18
N VAL A 13 -0.91 12.51 0.73
CA VAL A 13 -1.12 11.60 -0.40
C VAL A 13 -0.37 12.09 -1.64
N HIS A 14 -0.59 13.35 -2.03
CA HIS A 14 0.12 13.94 -3.17
C HIS A 14 1.64 13.92 -2.98
N PHE A 15 2.11 14.34 -1.81
CA PHE A 15 3.53 14.31 -1.48
C PHE A 15 4.13 12.91 -1.61
N MET A 16 3.46 11.87 -1.10
CA MET A 16 3.94 10.48 -1.17
C MET A 16 4.02 9.98 -2.61
N LEU A 17 2.98 10.24 -3.42
CA LEU A 17 2.97 9.87 -4.84
C LEU A 17 4.04 10.62 -5.64
N ASP A 18 4.28 11.89 -5.32
CA ASP A 18 5.35 12.68 -5.94
C ASP A 18 6.74 12.16 -5.55
N LYS A 19 6.92 11.71 -4.30
CA LYS A 19 8.20 11.14 -3.83
C LYS A 19 8.58 9.83 -4.50
N VAL A 20 7.60 9.04 -4.92
CA VAL A 20 7.85 7.86 -5.76
C VAL A 20 7.84 8.20 -7.24
N GLU A 21 7.74 9.47 -7.63
CA GLU A 21 7.63 9.93 -9.01
C GLU A 21 6.50 9.20 -9.77
N TYR A 22 5.36 9.02 -9.11
CA TYR A 22 4.15 8.46 -9.72
C TYR A 22 3.45 9.53 -10.57
N ASP A 23 4.07 9.82 -11.72
CA ASP A 23 3.59 10.77 -12.73
C ASP A 23 4.11 10.43 -14.15
N GLY A 24 3.49 11.03 -15.16
CA GLY A 24 3.85 10.91 -16.57
C GLY A 24 3.68 9.51 -17.13
N LYS A 25 4.13 9.30 -18.38
CA LYS A 25 3.95 8.01 -19.09
C LYS A 25 4.52 6.79 -18.35
N ASN A 26 5.41 7.01 -17.39
CA ASN A 26 6.14 5.97 -16.68
C ASN A 26 5.26 5.20 -15.69
N ILE A 27 4.08 5.71 -15.32
CA ILE A 27 3.11 5.01 -14.47
C ILE A 27 2.19 4.06 -15.24
N LEU A 28 2.09 4.21 -16.57
CA LEU A 28 1.19 3.40 -17.39
C LEU A 28 1.61 1.93 -17.37
N LYS A 29 0.64 1.03 -17.17
CA LYS A 29 0.84 -0.42 -17.11
C LYS A 29 1.85 -0.87 -16.03
N LYS A 30 1.89 -0.15 -14.91
CA LYS A 30 2.73 -0.44 -13.75
C LYS A 30 1.91 -0.94 -12.59
N TYR A 31 2.36 -2.02 -11.95
CA TYR A 31 1.66 -2.58 -10.81
C TYR A 31 1.82 -1.68 -9.59
N PHE A 32 0.69 -1.27 -9.02
CA PHE A 32 0.57 -0.44 -7.83
C PHE A 32 -0.09 -1.24 -6.70
N LEU A 33 0.49 -1.20 -5.51
CA LEU A 33 -0.05 -1.83 -4.31
C LEU A 33 -0.27 -0.80 -3.20
N GLU A 34 -1.48 -0.83 -2.62
CA GLU A 34 -1.76 -0.27 -1.31
C GLU A 34 -2.26 -1.37 -0.36
N ASN A 35 -1.40 -1.81 0.55
CA ASN A 35 -1.63 -3.00 1.37
C ASN A 35 -2.44 -2.76 2.66
N SER A 36 -2.98 -1.56 2.82
CA SER A 36 -3.80 -1.13 3.97
C SER A 36 -4.67 0.05 3.54
N VAL A 37 -5.60 -0.20 2.63
CA VAL A 37 -6.21 0.86 1.81
C VAL A 37 -7.24 1.72 2.55
N GLY A 38 -7.85 1.21 3.63
CA GLY A 38 -8.92 1.93 4.33
C GLY A 38 -10.05 2.31 3.35
N GLU A 39 -10.42 3.60 3.33
CA GLU A 39 -11.41 4.15 2.40
C GLU A 39 -10.82 4.59 1.04
N GLY A 40 -9.53 4.33 0.79
CA GLY A 40 -8.91 4.54 -0.52
C GLY A 40 -8.29 5.91 -0.75
N ASN A 41 -7.97 6.69 0.28
CA ASN A 41 -7.43 8.05 0.10
C ASN A 41 -6.20 8.11 -0.81
N ILE A 42 -5.25 7.16 -0.68
CA ILE A 42 -4.07 7.12 -1.54
C ILE A 42 -4.43 6.52 -2.90
N LEU A 43 -5.08 5.35 -2.92
CA LEU A 43 -5.48 4.65 -4.13
C LEU A 43 -6.35 5.51 -5.08
N CYS A 44 -7.31 6.28 -4.57
CA CYS A 44 -8.17 7.16 -5.35
C CYS A 44 -7.34 8.21 -6.11
N VAL A 45 -6.38 8.85 -5.44
CA VAL A 45 -5.51 9.86 -6.06
C VAL A 45 -4.56 9.21 -7.07
N ALA A 46 -4.02 8.03 -6.77
CA ALA A 46 -3.17 7.28 -7.70
C ALA A 46 -3.94 6.90 -8.98
N ILE A 47 -5.16 6.38 -8.85
CA ILE A 47 -6.04 6.03 -9.97
C ILE A 47 -6.41 7.26 -10.79
N LYS A 48 -6.76 8.38 -10.14
CA LYS A 48 -7.06 9.63 -10.85
C LYS A 48 -5.87 10.08 -11.71
N ARG A 49 -4.65 10.11 -11.14
CA ARG A 49 -3.42 10.41 -11.89
C ARG A 49 -3.22 9.46 -13.07
N TYR A 50 -3.45 8.16 -12.86
CA TYR A 50 -3.33 7.16 -13.93
C TYR A 50 -4.30 7.43 -15.08
N ILE A 51 -5.58 7.67 -14.77
CA ILE A 51 -6.61 7.95 -15.78
C ILE A 51 -6.24 9.19 -16.58
N GLU A 52 -5.87 10.28 -15.91
CA GLU A 52 -5.47 11.55 -16.55
C GLU A 52 -4.27 11.36 -17.49
N VAL A 53 -3.24 10.65 -17.05
CA VAL A 53 -2.06 10.33 -17.88
C VAL A 53 -2.45 9.43 -19.06
N ALA A 54 -3.27 8.40 -18.84
CA ALA A 54 -3.67 7.47 -19.88
C ALA A 54 -4.49 8.18 -20.99
N LEU A 55 -5.42 9.05 -20.60
CA LEU A 55 -6.20 9.89 -21.52
C LEU A 55 -5.31 10.84 -22.32
N LYS A 56 -4.33 11.49 -21.67
CA LYS A 56 -3.33 12.33 -22.35
C LYS A 56 -2.53 11.55 -23.40
N HIS A 57 -2.31 10.25 -23.15
CA HIS A 57 -1.66 9.32 -24.08
C HIS A 57 -2.64 8.56 -25.00
N ARG A 58 -3.88 9.05 -25.13
CA ARG A 58 -4.92 8.56 -26.07
C ARG A 58 -5.38 7.13 -25.82
N TYR A 59 -5.34 6.65 -24.58
CA TYR A 59 -5.96 5.38 -24.23
C TYR A 59 -7.48 5.52 -24.29
N SER A 60 -8.17 4.50 -24.80
CA SER A 60 -9.63 4.45 -24.74
C SER A 60 -10.11 4.16 -23.32
N THR A 61 -11.33 4.55 -22.98
CA THR A 61 -11.95 4.24 -21.67
C THR A 61 -11.99 2.74 -21.40
N SER A 62 -12.19 1.91 -22.43
CA SER A 62 -12.12 0.45 -22.33
C SER A 62 -10.71 -0.04 -21.98
N SER A 63 -9.66 0.51 -22.61
CA SER A 63 -8.27 0.18 -22.25
C SER A 63 -7.93 0.64 -20.83
N ILE A 64 -8.40 1.81 -20.42
CA ILE A 64 -8.17 2.31 -19.05
C ILE A 64 -8.87 1.40 -18.05
N LYS A 65 -10.12 1.00 -18.29
CA LYS A 65 -10.83 0.02 -17.45
C LYS A 65 -10.00 -1.25 -17.25
N SER A 66 -9.54 -1.88 -18.35
CA SER A 66 -8.72 -3.10 -18.25
C SER A 66 -7.41 -2.88 -17.49
N ASP A 67 -6.82 -1.70 -17.59
CA ASP A 67 -5.61 -1.36 -16.84
C ASP A 67 -5.90 -1.18 -15.34
N LEU A 68 -7.00 -0.49 -14.98
CA LEU A 68 -7.45 -0.30 -13.61
C LEU A 68 -7.75 -1.64 -12.92
N GLU A 69 -8.42 -2.55 -13.62
CA GLU A 69 -8.74 -3.91 -13.16
C GLU A 69 -7.51 -4.80 -12.99
N LYS A 70 -6.40 -4.48 -13.65
CA LYS A 70 -5.22 -5.34 -13.70
C LYS A 70 -4.08 -4.87 -12.81
N TYR A 71 -3.78 -3.57 -12.84
CA TYR A 71 -2.52 -3.04 -12.30
C TYR A 71 -2.64 -2.47 -10.90
N PHE A 72 -3.85 -2.27 -10.38
CA PHE A 72 -4.07 -1.76 -9.03
C PHE A 72 -4.55 -2.88 -8.13
N VAL A 73 -3.80 -3.16 -7.07
CA VAL A 73 -4.12 -4.17 -6.07
C VAL A 73 -4.14 -3.50 -4.70
N ALA A 74 -5.14 -3.79 -3.89
CA ALA A 74 -5.21 -3.28 -2.53
C ALA A 74 -5.73 -4.32 -1.53
N PHE A 75 -5.45 -4.10 -0.26
CA PHE A 75 -5.90 -4.97 0.84
C PHE A 75 -6.66 -4.15 1.89
N GLU A 76 -7.84 -4.62 2.27
CA GLU A 76 -8.61 -4.11 3.41
C GLU A 76 -9.40 -5.26 4.06
N ILE A 77 -9.09 -5.55 5.32
CA ILE A 77 -9.72 -6.63 6.09
C ILE A 77 -11.07 -6.21 6.67
N ASP A 78 -11.31 -4.91 6.82
CA ASP A 78 -12.56 -4.38 7.33
C ASP A 78 -13.59 -4.23 6.18
N PRO A 79 -14.71 -4.95 6.24
CA PRO A 79 -15.68 -4.96 5.14
C PRO A 79 -16.32 -3.58 4.91
N GLN A 80 -16.50 -2.76 5.96
CA GLN A 80 -17.14 -1.45 5.82
C GLN A 80 -16.21 -0.45 5.13
N LEU A 81 -14.92 -0.47 5.50
CA LEU A 81 -13.92 0.39 4.87
C LEU A 81 -13.70 0.00 3.41
N LYS A 82 -13.64 -1.30 3.13
CA LYS A 82 -13.56 -1.82 1.75
C LYS A 82 -14.74 -1.34 0.91
N GLU A 83 -15.95 -1.44 1.44
CA GLU A 83 -17.16 -1.01 0.75
C GLU A 83 -17.15 0.51 0.48
N ASN A 84 -16.70 1.32 1.44
CA ASN A 84 -16.50 2.75 1.25
C ASN A 84 -15.44 3.03 0.17
N CYS A 85 -14.33 2.30 0.17
CA CYS A 85 -13.27 2.39 -0.84
C CYS A 85 -13.80 2.09 -2.24
N LEU A 86 -14.53 0.98 -2.42
CA LEU A 86 -15.14 0.63 -3.71
C LEU A 86 -16.03 1.74 -4.25
N ARG A 87 -16.90 2.33 -3.41
CA ARG A 87 -17.74 3.46 -3.82
C ARG A 87 -16.92 4.69 -4.22
N ASN A 88 -15.87 5.01 -3.49
CA ASN A 88 -14.99 6.14 -3.83
C ASN A 88 -14.28 5.91 -5.16
N LEU A 89 -13.79 4.69 -5.42
CA LEU A 89 -13.16 4.31 -6.67
C LEU A 89 -14.13 4.37 -7.86
N ASP A 90 -15.36 3.87 -7.68
CA ASP A 90 -16.40 3.96 -8.71
C ASP A 90 -16.77 5.41 -9.02
N ASN A 91 -16.86 6.28 -8.00
CA ASN A 91 -17.12 7.70 -8.21
C ASN A 91 -16.00 8.36 -9.04
N ILE A 92 -14.73 8.10 -8.70
CA ILE A 92 -13.58 8.59 -9.46
C ILE A 92 -13.60 8.08 -10.91
N ALA A 93 -13.85 6.79 -11.13
CA ALA A 93 -13.92 6.23 -12.48
C ALA A 93 -15.09 6.83 -13.30
N LEU A 94 -16.23 7.05 -12.65
CA LEU A 94 -17.43 7.61 -13.27
C LEU A 94 -17.23 9.06 -13.74
N GLU A 95 -16.44 9.87 -13.04
CA GLU A 95 -16.06 11.24 -13.47
C GLU A 95 -15.44 11.24 -14.87
N TYR A 96 -14.80 10.14 -15.29
CA TYR A 96 -14.18 9.97 -16.60
C TYR A 96 -15.00 9.09 -17.57
N GLY A 97 -16.26 8.78 -17.21
CA GLY A 97 -17.13 7.92 -18.02
C GLY A 97 -16.72 6.44 -18.03
N ILE A 98 -15.91 6.00 -17.07
CA ILE A 98 -15.50 4.60 -16.91
C ILE A 98 -16.44 3.94 -15.90
N ARG A 99 -17.02 2.79 -16.25
CA ARG A 99 -18.05 2.12 -15.45
C ARG A 99 -17.75 0.64 -15.26
N GLU A 100 -18.31 0.08 -14.19
CA GLU A 100 -18.28 -1.35 -13.88
C GLU A 100 -16.86 -1.91 -13.80
N VAL A 101 -15.94 -1.17 -13.17
CA VAL A 101 -14.55 -1.59 -13.01
C VAL A 101 -14.50 -2.72 -11.98
N ASN A 102 -13.91 -3.86 -12.33
CA ASN A 102 -13.66 -4.94 -11.38
C ASN A 102 -12.40 -4.67 -10.54
N TRP A 103 -12.55 -3.94 -9.43
CA TRP A 103 -11.45 -3.55 -8.56
C TRP A 103 -10.83 -4.73 -7.79
N GLN A 104 -9.48 -4.84 -7.78
CA GLN A 104 -8.78 -5.85 -6.98
C GLN A 104 -8.54 -5.40 -5.54
N ILE A 105 -9.64 -5.21 -4.78
CA ILE A 105 -9.58 -4.93 -3.34
C ILE A 105 -9.80 -6.24 -2.56
N LEU A 106 -8.72 -6.83 -2.07
CA LEU A 106 -8.71 -8.12 -1.38
C LEU A 106 -9.09 -7.96 0.09
N SER A 107 -9.92 -8.88 0.60
CA SER A 107 -10.35 -8.92 2.03
C SER A 107 -9.47 -9.82 2.90
N ASP A 108 -8.24 -10.07 2.46
CA ASP A 108 -7.28 -10.93 3.12
C ASP A 108 -6.31 -10.13 4.00
N ASP A 109 -5.67 -10.82 4.95
CA ASP A 109 -4.54 -10.25 5.67
C ASP A 109 -3.30 -10.21 4.78
N TYR A 110 -2.89 -9.01 4.38
CA TYR A 110 -1.69 -8.76 3.58
C TYR A 110 -0.45 -9.47 4.12
N LEU A 111 -0.22 -9.52 5.45
CA LEU A 111 0.97 -10.13 6.04
C LEU A 111 0.98 -11.66 5.89
N ARG A 112 -0.19 -12.27 5.76
CA ARG A 112 -0.38 -13.73 5.57
C ARG A 112 -0.58 -14.10 4.11
N TYR A 113 -0.92 -13.14 3.27
CA TYR A 113 -1.21 -13.36 1.87
C TYR A 113 0.07 -13.49 1.02
N ASN A 114 0.13 -14.56 0.23
CA ASN A 114 1.26 -14.84 -0.65
C ASN A 114 1.01 -14.28 -2.06
N LEU A 115 1.50 -13.07 -2.31
CA LEU A 115 1.45 -12.44 -3.62
C LEU A 115 2.33 -13.20 -4.62
N LYS A 116 1.79 -13.46 -5.82
CA LYS A 116 2.50 -14.18 -6.90
C LYS A 116 3.22 -13.25 -7.86
N MET A 117 3.29 -11.95 -7.54
CA MET A 117 3.87 -10.93 -8.39
C MET A 117 4.56 -9.84 -7.56
N ARG A 118 5.36 -9.02 -8.25
CA ARG A 118 6.06 -7.89 -7.64
C ARG A 118 5.55 -6.56 -8.19
N PHE A 119 5.59 -5.54 -7.36
CA PHE A 119 5.01 -4.23 -7.63
C PHE A 119 6.04 -3.21 -8.07
N ASP A 120 5.66 -2.36 -9.01
CA ASP A 120 6.45 -1.19 -9.42
C ASP A 120 6.33 -0.07 -8.38
N PHE A 121 5.15 0.07 -7.78
CA PHE A 121 4.87 1.06 -6.75
C PHE A 121 4.19 0.42 -5.55
N ILE A 122 4.69 0.71 -4.35
CA ILE A 122 4.00 0.38 -3.09
C ILE A 122 3.89 1.66 -2.27
N VAL A 123 2.67 2.18 -2.13
CA VAL A 123 2.40 3.43 -1.41
C VAL A 123 1.26 3.17 -0.44
N GLY A 124 1.41 3.59 0.80
CA GLY A 124 0.41 3.25 1.82
C GLY A 124 0.67 3.85 3.19
N ASN A 125 -0.32 3.70 4.05
CA ASN A 125 -0.28 4.11 5.45
C ASN A 125 -0.56 2.88 6.33
N PRO A 126 0.47 2.06 6.64
CA PRO A 126 0.27 0.83 7.38
C PRO A 126 -0.29 1.08 8.78
N PRO A 127 -1.02 0.11 9.36
CA PRO A 127 -1.67 0.27 10.67
C PRO A 127 -0.67 0.52 11.81
N TYR A 128 -0.97 1.51 12.66
CA TYR A 128 -0.14 1.90 13.81
C TYR A 128 -0.57 1.18 15.08
N ILE A 129 -0.36 -0.14 15.10
CA ILE A 129 -0.71 -1.00 16.23
C ILE A 129 0.56 -1.31 17.03
N THR A 130 0.51 -1.07 18.34
CA THR A 130 1.60 -1.42 19.25
C THR A 130 1.60 -2.91 19.58
N TYR A 131 2.73 -3.43 20.05
CA TYR A 131 2.84 -4.83 20.46
C TYR A 131 1.76 -5.24 21.47
N GLN A 132 1.42 -4.37 22.42
CA GLN A 132 0.45 -4.60 23.48
C GLN A 132 -0.97 -4.86 22.95
N GLU A 133 -1.32 -4.25 21.84
CA GLU A 133 -2.65 -4.35 21.21
C GLU A 133 -2.80 -5.62 20.35
N LEU A 134 -1.69 -6.23 19.93
CA LEU A 134 -1.72 -7.49 19.19
C LEU A 134 -2.10 -8.66 20.10
N ASN A 135 -2.94 -9.58 19.60
CA ASN A 135 -3.23 -10.83 20.29
C ASN A 135 -2.01 -11.78 20.25
N THR A 136 -2.05 -12.83 21.08
CA THR A 136 -0.94 -13.79 21.23
C THR A 136 -0.62 -14.54 19.94
N MET A 137 -1.64 -14.87 19.14
CA MET A 137 -1.48 -15.57 17.86
C MET A 137 -0.78 -14.71 16.82
N ASP A 138 -1.18 -13.44 16.68
CA ASP A 138 -0.54 -12.46 15.80
C ASP A 138 0.92 -12.23 16.20
N ARG A 139 1.19 -12.05 17.50
CA ARG A 139 2.58 -11.89 17.99
C ARG A 139 3.46 -13.08 17.64
N SER A 140 2.96 -14.30 17.84
CA SER A 140 3.68 -15.53 17.52
C SER A 140 3.95 -15.64 16.02
N PHE A 141 2.91 -15.40 15.20
CA PHE A 141 3.02 -15.38 13.75
C PHE A 141 4.09 -14.38 13.28
N LEU A 142 4.05 -13.14 13.76
CA LEU A 142 4.97 -12.10 13.33
C LEU A 142 6.42 -12.41 13.70
N LYS A 143 6.66 -12.91 14.92
CA LYS A 143 8.00 -13.31 15.39
C LYS A 143 8.60 -14.45 14.55
N ASN A 144 7.77 -15.38 14.12
CA ASN A 144 8.22 -16.55 13.36
C ASN A 144 8.46 -16.24 11.88
N ASN A 145 7.74 -15.27 11.31
CA ASN A 145 7.72 -15.02 9.87
C ASN A 145 8.48 -13.75 9.43
N PHE A 146 8.69 -12.77 10.31
CA PHE A 146 9.33 -11.49 9.94
C PHE A 146 10.58 -11.23 10.77
N THR A 147 11.70 -10.99 10.09
CA THR A 147 13.00 -10.72 10.73
C THR A 147 12.95 -9.43 11.56
N SER A 148 12.28 -8.41 11.05
CA SER A 148 12.02 -7.14 11.73
C SER A 148 11.26 -7.30 13.06
N CYS A 149 10.52 -8.39 13.23
CA CYS A 149 9.66 -8.65 14.39
C CYS A 149 10.21 -9.73 15.34
N LYS A 150 11.39 -10.30 15.08
CA LYS A 150 11.95 -11.42 15.89
C LYS A 150 12.18 -11.09 17.36
N LYS A 151 12.45 -9.83 17.71
CA LYS A 151 12.88 -9.44 19.06
C LYS A 151 11.91 -8.45 19.71
N GLY A 152 11.65 -8.67 21.00
CA GLY A 152 11.03 -7.69 21.89
C GLY A 152 9.61 -7.25 21.51
N LYS A 153 9.32 -5.97 21.77
CA LYS A 153 8.01 -5.32 21.59
C LYS A 153 8.06 -4.41 20.34
N PHE A 154 8.13 -5.04 19.17
CA PHE A 154 8.13 -4.34 17.88
C PHE A 154 6.79 -3.64 17.59
N ASP A 155 6.79 -2.64 16.70
CA ASP A 155 5.56 -2.04 16.19
C ASP A 155 5.04 -2.85 15.00
N TYR A 156 3.72 -3.00 14.86
CA TYR A 156 3.10 -3.86 13.85
C TYR A 156 3.48 -3.46 12.41
N CYS A 157 3.65 -2.16 12.15
CA CYS A 157 4.05 -1.64 10.85
C CYS A 157 5.42 -2.14 10.36
N TYR A 158 6.27 -2.70 11.23
CA TYR A 158 7.59 -3.21 10.84
C TYR A 158 7.47 -4.43 9.90
N ALA A 159 6.51 -5.31 10.16
CA ALA A 159 6.21 -6.45 9.29
C ALA A 159 5.65 -6.01 7.93
N PHE A 160 4.83 -4.94 7.91
CA PHE A 160 4.33 -4.36 6.65
C PHE A 160 5.50 -3.85 5.80
N ILE A 161 6.44 -3.13 6.41
CA ILE A 161 7.62 -2.62 5.70
C ILE A 161 8.46 -3.77 5.15
N GLU A 162 8.82 -4.75 5.99
CA GLU A 162 9.62 -5.91 5.54
C GLU A 162 8.94 -6.67 4.41
N LYS A 163 7.64 -6.97 4.54
CA LYS A 163 6.89 -7.69 3.51
C LYS A 163 6.82 -6.89 2.21
N SER A 164 6.57 -5.59 2.28
CA SER A 164 6.50 -4.74 1.10
C SER A 164 7.84 -4.63 0.38
N LEU A 165 8.97 -4.60 1.09
CA LEU A 165 10.29 -4.67 0.45
C LEU A 165 10.50 -6.01 -0.29
N LEU A 166 9.95 -7.12 0.21
CA LEU A 166 10.00 -8.41 -0.47
C LEU A 166 9.11 -8.44 -1.74
N ASP A 167 7.92 -7.83 -1.65
CA ASP A 167 6.93 -7.74 -2.74
C ASP A 167 7.29 -6.64 -3.77
N LEU A 168 8.24 -5.76 -3.47
CA LEU A 168 8.69 -4.70 -4.37
C LEU A 168 9.57 -5.27 -5.51
N LYS A 169 9.50 -4.67 -6.69
CA LYS A 169 10.47 -4.94 -7.76
C LYS A 169 11.87 -4.52 -7.33
N LYS A 170 12.83 -5.42 -7.44
CA LYS A 170 14.18 -5.27 -6.87
C LYS A 170 14.97 -4.06 -7.40
N THR A 171 14.83 -3.73 -8.69
CA THR A 171 15.68 -2.72 -9.35
C THR A 171 14.94 -1.44 -9.72
N THR A 172 13.64 -1.52 -9.98
CA THR A 172 12.84 -0.38 -10.45
C THR A 172 11.71 -0.01 -9.52
N GLY A 173 11.47 -0.81 -8.47
CA GLY A 173 10.36 -0.60 -7.57
C GLY A 173 10.60 0.61 -6.69
N LYS A 174 9.54 1.38 -6.47
CA LYS A 174 9.55 2.55 -5.59
C LYS A 174 8.50 2.39 -4.51
N MET A 175 8.86 2.77 -3.30
CA MET A 175 8.01 2.58 -2.13
C MET A 175 8.01 3.85 -1.28
N CYS A 176 6.84 4.26 -0.78
CA CYS A 176 6.73 5.37 0.16
C CYS A 176 5.61 5.09 1.18
N TYR A 177 5.95 5.15 2.46
CA TYR A 177 5.01 5.00 3.57
C TYR A 177 4.96 6.19 4.50
N LEU A 178 3.77 6.42 5.04
CA LEU A 178 3.60 7.21 6.25
C LEU A 178 3.75 6.27 7.45
N ILE A 179 4.78 6.45 8.26
CA ILE A 179 5.08 5.61 9.43
C ILE A 179 5.51 6.45 10.64
N PRO A 180 5.37 5.93 11.87
CA PRO A 180 5.83 6.63 13.05
C PRO A 180 7.35 6.79 13.07
N ASN A 181 7.83 7.94 13.58
CA ASN A 181 9.26 8.21 13.78
C ASN A 181 9.93 7.27 14.81
N SER A 182 9.15 6.43 15.51
CA SER A 182 9.66 5.41 16.44
C SER A 182 10.67 4.48 15.79
N ILE A 183 10.57 4.24 14.47
CA ILE A 183 11.50 3.39 13.72
C ILE A 183 12.99 3.77 13.90
N PHE A 184 13.29 5.06 14.10
CA PHE A 184 14.66 5.55 14.27
C PHE A 184 15.18 5.42 15.69
N LYS A 185 14.30 5.34 16.69
CA LYS A 185 14.66 5.40 18.12
C LYS A 185 14.39 4.10 18.87
N ASN A 186 13.40 3.33 18.44
CA ASN A 186 13.00 2.09 19.09
C ASN A 186 14.12 1.05 18.95
N VAL A 187 14.57 0.49 20.07
CA VAL A 187 15.57 -0.57 20.11
C VAL A 187 15.11 -1.81 19.35
N PHE A 188 13.80 -2.08 19.33
CA PHE A 188 13.23 -3.23 18.62
C PHE A 188 13.12 -3.03 17.10
N ALA A 189 13.35 -1.81 16.60
CA ALA A 189 13.44 -1.53 15.17
C ALA A 189 14.85 -1.80 14.58
N GLU A 190 15.81 -2.26 15.39
CA GLU A 190 17.18 -2.55 14.94
C GLU A 190 17.23 -3.48 13.72
N ASN A 191 16.55 -4.63 13.78
CA ASN A 191 16.49 -5.57 12.66
C ASN A 191 15.90 -4.93 11.39
N LEU A 192 14.88 -4.08 11.54
CA LEU A 192 14.28 -3.37 10.41
C LEU A 192 15.28 -2.36 9.81
N ARG A 193 16.00 -1.62 10.64
CA ARG A 193 17.05 -0.69 10.17
C ARG A 193 18.16 -1.42 9.44
N GLU A 194 18.57 -2.61 9.91
CA GLU A 194 19.57 -3.43 9.21
C GLU A 194 19.06 -3.96 7.85
N ILE A 195 17.78 -4.31 7.73
CA ILE A 195 17.16 -4.65 6.44
C ILE A 195 17.22 -3.44 5.50
N LEU A 196 16.79 -2.26 5.96
CA LEU A 196 16.80 -1.03 5.16
C LEU A 196 18.21 -0.62 4.73
N LYS A 197 19.19 -0.73 5.64
CA LYS A 197 20.60 -0.44 5.37
C LYS A 197 21.11 -1.29 4.20
N LYS A 198 20.86 -2.60 4.22
CA LYS A 198 21.28 -3.48 3.12
C LYS A 198 20.71 -3.06 1.77
N ILE A 199 19.49 -2.55 1.73
CA ILE A 199 18.85 -2.13 0.47
C ILE A 199 19.45 -0.81 -0.04
N LEU A 200 19.80 0.11 0.85
CA LEU A 200 20.33 1.43 0.49
C LEU A 200 21.81 1.43 0.08
N TYR A 201 22.58 0.43 0.54
CA TYR A 201 24.02 0.33 0.29
C TYR A 201 24.41 -0.83 -0.65
N ASN A 202 23.42 -1.47 -1.29
CA ASN A 202 23.61 -2.42 -2.40
C ASN A 202 23.36 -1.71 -3.73
#